data_AF-A0A7S4IBL8-F1
#
_entry.id   AF-A0A7S4IBL8-F1
#
_cell.length_a   1.000
_cell.length_b   1.000
_cell.length_c   1.000
_cell.angle_alpha   90.00
_cell.angle_beta   90.00
_cell.angle_gamma   90.00
#
_symmetry.space_group_name_H-M   'P 1'
#
loop_
_entity.id
_entity.type
_entity.pdbx_description
1 polymer ?
#
loop_
_entity_poly.entity_id
_entity_poly.type
_entity_poly.pdbx_seq_one_letter_code
_entity_poly.pdbx_strand_id
1 'polypeptide(L)'
;IVPAITYMIAQFVQRGGTVVASRDYHPVDHASFVTQGGPFPSHCVQGTSGSYFLSAVGTALAEGWQRKPQNVHVCFKAMHECIDSFGALPYVDGGVGRIANKTTKGEEGIACVMGCAAAPWTGSLIMKQSSLDFCIECDEQEPPDMNAPPDVFATLADGIDRRATNLQDLLKPMKRLFICGLALDFCVMDTCLNARALGFDNVFMVLDAARAAHIPGVGTHGSGFLSDPKEVLRKLGASNVGLLSAKAIGTGARLSGGTAAAISTFPSALLPIELSRAKVSVTMTSDGTYTCALEGNMLAELKALNFANVGKCSPTCAIPPGWDAPKQATSMCWAYPMEGTRALHARSQLSFLGLSTSAELRFAAYGGFLLCDRDNVVVAVQSIDYGFQGSGQFSINFAGPRRWRNEFTAQFSAAGRFQPVTLPELQRSGATQFCWLPPGEKLTSGPEDWVPSSTGGFLYQLDANQPSVYFPIQLGSPDGEAASESDVKVVDTLAKVDVSNKGNGGCCVLQ
;
A
#
# COMPACT_ATOMS: atom_id res chain seq x y z
N ILE A 1 -1.58 -6.58 -1.15
CA ILE A 1 -2.43 -5.39 -1.38
C ILE A 1 -3.87 -5.53 -0.86
N VAL A 2 -4.42 -6.75 -0.74
CA VAL A 2 -5.82 -6.97 -0.30
C VAL A 2 -6.19 -6.26 1.02
N PRO A 3 -5.40 -6.34 2.12
CA PRO A 3 -5.75 -5.63 3.36
C PRO A 3 -5.84 -4.11 3.21
N ALA A 4 -4.97 -3.51 2.37
CA ALA A 4 -5.01 -2.08 2.10
C ALA A 4 -6.25 -1.71 1.26
N ILE A 5 -6.64 -2.54 0.29
CA ILE A 5 -7.86 -2.35 -0.51
C ILE A 5 -9.10 -2.44 0.37
N THR A 6 -9.24 -3.48 1.20
CA THR A 6 -10.41 -3.63 2.09
C THR A 6 -10.50 -2.50 3.11
N TYR A 7 -9.36 -2.06 3.66
CA TYR A 7 -9.28 -0.85 4.48
C TYR A 7 -9.80 0.39 3.75
N MET A 8 -9.38 0.62 2.51
CA MET A 8 -9.82 1.76 1.70
C MET A 8 -11.33 1.70 1.43
N ILE A 9 -11.87 0.54 1.03
CA ILE A 9 -13.32 0.37 0.83
C ILE A 9 -14.08 0.81 2.08
N ALA A 10 -13.69 0.28 3.25
CA ALA A 10 -14.31 0.62 4.52
C ALA A 10 -14.22 2.12 4.84
N GLN A 11 -13.05 2.75 4.63
CA GLN A 11 -12.85 4.17 4.91
C GLN A 11 -13.68 5.08 4.00
N PHE A 12 -13.77 4.78 2.70
CA PHE A 12 -14.58 5.58 1.77
C PHE A 12 -16.06 5.43 2.07
N VAL A 13 -16.55 4.21 2.25
CA VAL A 13 -17.97 3.96 2.55
C VAL A 13 -18.37 4.62 3.86
N GLN A 14 -17.59 4.46 4.94
CA GLN A 14 -17.86 5.06 6.25
C GLN A 14 -17.96 6.59 6.17
N ARG A 15 -17.19 7.21 5.27
CA ARG A 15 -17.12 8.67 5.11
C ARG A 15 -18.05 9.20 4.01
N GLY A 16 -18.87 8.34 3.40
CA GLY A 16 -19.78 8.73 2.32
C GLY A 16 -19.09 9.03 0.98
N GLY A 17 -17.85 8.60 0.79
CA GLY A 17 -17.17 8.63 -0.50
C GLY A 17 -17.66 7.54 -1.45
N THR A 18 -17.35 7.70 -2.73
CA THR A 18 -17.69 6.74 -3.79
C THR A 18 -16.57 5.70 -3.94
N VAL A 19 -16.94 4.42 -4.07
CA VAL A 19 -16.05 3.32 -4.41
C VAL A 19 -16.51 2.74 -5.75
N VAL A 20 -15.60 2.64 -6.70
CA VAL A 20 -15.85 1.98 -7.98
C VAL A 20 -14.84 0.84 -8.12
N ALA A 21 -15.31 -0.38 -8.30
CA ALA A 21 -14.49 -1.53 -8.62
C ALA A 21 -14.60 -1.84 -10.12
N SER A 22 -13.48 -1.82 -10.84
CA SER A 22 -13.44 -2.21 -12.25
C SER A 22 -13.19 -3.70 -12.40
N ARG A 23 -13.71 -4.27 -13.49
CA ARG A 23 -13.47 -5.65 -13.90
C ARG A 23 -13.10 -5.67 -15.37
N ASP A 24 -11.94 -6.24 -15.71
CA ASP A 24 -11.74 -6.76 -17.05
C ASP A 24 -12.79 -7.85 -17.30
N TYR A 25 -13.44 -7.79 -18.45
CA TYR A 25 -14.58 -8.64 -18.75
C TYR A 25 -14.57 -9.02 -20.23
N HIS A 26 -13.57 -9.80 -20.61
CA HIS A 26 -13.21 -10.05 -22.01
C HIS A 26 -14.06 -11.15 -22.66
N PRO A 27 -14.50 -10.97 -23.91
CA PRO A 27 -15.01 -12.09 -24.70
C PRO A 27 -13.89 -13.11 -24.96
N VAL A 28 -14.26 -14.36 -25.27
CA VAL A 28 -13.30 -15.48 -25.40
C VAL A 28 -12.29 -15.28 -26.54
N ASP A 29 -12.65 -14.46 -27.53
CA ASP A 29 -11.89 -14.11 -28.73
C ASP A 29 -11.32 -12.68 -28.68
N HIS A 30 -11.10 -12.15 -27.47
CA HIS A 30 -10.54 -10.81 -27.28
C HIS A 30 -9.13 -10.65 -27.88
N ALA A 31 -8.88 -9.50 -28.51
CA ALA A 31 -7.69 -9.21 -29.30
C ALA A 31 -6.38 -9.21 -28.50
N SER A 32 -6.45 -9.03 -27.19
CA SER A 32 -5.28 -9.07 -26.29
C SER A 32 -4.79 -10.49 -26.01
N PHE A 33 -5.57 -11.52 -26.35
CA PHE A 33 -5.23 -12.91 -26.07
C PHE A 33 -4.24 -13.50 -27.08
N VAL A 34 -3.34 -14.37 -26.62
CA VAL A 34 -2.36 -15.12 -27.46
C VAL A 34 -3.06 -15.92 -28.55
N THR A 35 -4.24 -16.47 -28.27
CA THR A 35 -5.08 -17.19 -29.26
C THR A 35 -5.50 -16.30 -30.43
N GLN A 36 -5.49 -14.98 -30.24
CA GLN A 36 -5.80 -13.97 -31.24
C GLN A 36 -4.53 -13.25 -31.72
N GLY A 37 -3.33 -13.64 -31.28
CA GLY A 37 -2.08 -12.94 -31.60
C GLY A 37 -1.78 -11.71 -30.73
N GLY A 38 -2.51 -11.54 -29.63
CA GLY A 38 -2.17 -10.60 -28.56
C GLY A 38 -1.12 -11.16 -27.58
N PRO A 39 -0.63 -10.35 -26.63
CA PRO A 39 0.51 -10.74 -25.80
C PRO A 39 0.13 -11.50 -24.51
N PHE A 40 -1.16 -11.60 -24.15
CA PHE A 40 -1.57 -12.16 -22.85
C PHE A 40 -2.24 -13.53 -22.98
N PRO A 41 -2.07 -14.46 -22.04
CA PRO A 41 -2.93 -15.64 -21.97
C PRO A 41 -4.39 -15.22 -21.79
N SER A 42 -5.36 -16.05 -22.16
CA SER A 42 -6.77 -15.77 -21.87
C SER A 42 -6.97 -15.58 -20.37
N HIS A 43 -7.58 -14.47 -19.99
CA HIS A 43 -7.81 -14.06 -18.61
C HIS A 43 -9.14 -13.31 -18.51
N CYS A 44 -9.71 -13.21 -17.31
CA CYS A 44 -10.93 -12.45 -17.03
C CYS A 44 -12.06 -12.64 -18.06
N VAL A 45 -12.21 -13.87 -18.57
CA VAL A 45 -13.20 -14.21 -19.59
C VAL A 45 -14.60 -14.10 -18.98
N GLN A 46 -15.52 -13.47 -19.71
CA GLN A 46 -16.89 -13.23 -19.27
C GLN A 46 -17.54 -14.49 -18.70
N GLY A 47 -18.14 -14.37 -17.51
CA GLY A 47 -18.84 -15.48 -16.82
C GLY A 47 -17.95 -16.55 -16.20
N THR A 48 -16.62 -16.46 -16.32
CA THR A 48 -15.71 -17.42 -15.69
C THR A 48 -15.26 -16.97 -14.31
N SER A 49 -14.86 -17.91 -13.45
CA SER A 49 -14.32 -17.60 -12.12
C SER A 49 -13.07 -16.71 -12.16
N GLY A 50 -12.30 -16.73 -13.25
CA GLY A 50 -11.15 -15.85 -13.46
C GLY A 50 -11.51 -14.37 -13.64
N SER A 51 -12.80 -14.05 -13.85
CA SER A 51 -13.31 -12.67 -13.92
C SER A 51 -13.88 -12.17 -12.59
N TYR A 52 -13.89 -13.01 -11.55
CA TYR A 52 -14.50 -12.68 -10.26
C TYR A 52 -13.51 -11.92 -9.37
N PHE A 53 -14.04 -11.09 -8.48
CA PHE A 53 -13.24 -10.49 -7.42
C PHE A 53 -12.70 -11.57 -6.49
N LEU A 54 -11.50 -11.34 -5.96
CA LEU A 54 -11.01 -12.11 -4.81
C LEU A 54 -12.02 -12.01 -3.67
N SER A 55 -12.32 -13.14 -3.02
CA SER A 55 -13.38 -13.26 -2.01
C SER A 55 -13.37 -12.13 -0.97
N ALA A 56 -12.22 -11.83 -0.36
CA ALA A 56 -12.12 -10.76 0.64
C ALA A 56 -12.45 -9.36 0.09
N VAL A 57 -12.13 -9.08 -1.17
CA VAL A 57 -12.49 -7.81 -1.84
C VAL A 57 -13.98 -7.80 -2.17
N GLY A 58 -14.51 -8.91 -2.71
CA GLY A 58 -15.93 -9.09 -2.98
C GLY A 58 -16.80 -8.90 -1.73
N THR A 59 -16.40 -9.50 -0.61
CA THR A 59 -17.07 -9.33 0.70
C THR A 59 -17.04 -7.87 1.16
N ALA A 60 -15.88 -7.20 1.11
CA ALA A 60 -15.77 -5.80 1.52
C ALA A 60 -16.64 -4.87 0.64
N LEU A 61 -16.70 -5.13 -0.67
CA LEU A 61 -17.58 -4.42 -1.60
C LEU A 61 -19.06 -4.68 -1.28
N ALA A 62 -19.44 -5.95 -1.02
CA ALA A 62 -20.80 -6.32 -0.67
C ALA A 62 -21.27 -5.64 0.62
N GLU A 63 -20.45 -5.67 1.67
CA GLU A 63 -20.72 -4.95 2.92
C GLU A 63 -20.82 -3.43 2.71
N GLY A 64 -19.93 -2.89 1.87
CA GLY A 64 -19.94 -1.47 1.53
C GLY A 64 -21.23 -1.06 0.81
N TRP A 65 -21.63 -1.89 -0.15
CA TRP A 65 -22.84 -1.73 -0.93
C TRP A 65 -24.08 -1.85 -0.05
N GLN A 66 -24.19 -2.86 0.81
CA GLN A 66 -25.33 -2.99 1.75
C GLN A 66 -25.49 -1.75 2.64
N ARG A 67 -24.39 -1.11 3.05
CA ARG A 67 -24.43 0.12 3.86
C ARG A 67 -24.80 1.36 3.04
N LYS A 68 -24.29 1.48 1.81
CA LYS A 68 -24.45 2.66 0.93
C LYS A 68 -24.51 2.23 -0.55
N PRO A 69 -25.64 1.67 -1.03
CA PRO A 69 -25.74 1.11 -2.39
C PRO A 69 -25.43 2.12 -3.50
N GLN A 70 -25.77 3.40 -3.27
CA GLN A 70 -25.55 4.50 -4.20
C GLN A 70 -24.09 4.96 -4.30
N ASN A 71 -23.19 4.45 -3.44
CA ASN A 71 -21.79 4.84 -3.39
C ASN A 71 -20.84 3.74 -3.84
N VAL A 72 -21.31 2.50 -4.03
CA VAL A 72 -20.46 1.36 -4.41
C VAL A 72 -20.91 0.86 -5.77
N HIS A 73 -20.02 0.93 -6.75
CA HIS A 73 -20.30 0.57 -8.13
C HIS A 73 -19.33 -0.49 -8.64
N VAL A 74 -19.81 -1.37 -9.52
CA VAL A 74 -18.96 -2.22 -10.35
C VAL A 74 -19.03 -1.69 -11.77
N CYS A 75 -17.88 -1.61 -12.43
CA CYS A 75 -17.79 -1.21 -13.83
C CYS A 75 -16.99 -2.24 -14.64
N PHE A 76 -17.30 -2.36 -15.92
CA PHE A 76 -16.75 -3.38 -16.81
C PHE A 76 -15.97 -2.70 -17.93
N LYS A 77 -14.75 -3.18 -18.21
CA LYS A 77 -13.87 -2.70 -19.28
C LYS A 77 -13.42 -3.84 -20.19
N ALA A 78 -12.90 -3.46 -21.37
CA ALA A 78 -12.32 -4.37 -22.36
C ALA A 78 -13.29 -5.49 -22.81
N MET A 79 -14.56 -5.12 -22.99
CA MET A 79 -15.62 -6.03 -23.46
C MET A 79 -15.65 -6.16 -25.00
N HIS A 80 -14.96 -5.28 -25.73
CA HIS A 80 -14.96 -5.27 -27.19
C HIS A 80 -13.87 -6.21 -27.73
N GLU A 81 -14.24 -7.17 -28.56
CA GLU A 81 -13.36 -8.24 -29.03
C GLU A 81 -12.12 -7.73 -29.78
N CYS A 82 -12.24 -6.62 -30.53
CA CYS A 82 -11.13 -6.08 -31.32
C CYS A 82 -10.29 -5.00 -30.61
N ILE A 83 -10.68 -4.53 -29.42
CA ILE A 83 -10.08 -3.34 -28.79
C ILE A 83 -9.84 -3.60 -27.31
N ASP A 84 -8.57 -3.50 -26.93
CA ASP A 84 -8.13 -3.62 -25.54
C ASP A 84 -8.30 -2.31 -24.77
N SER A 85 -8.41 -2.40 -23.44
CA SER A 85 -8.57 -1.23 -22.57
C SER A 85 -8.03 -1.50 -21.17
N PHE A 86 -6.74 -1.18 -20.93
CA PHE A 86 -6.20 -1.33 -19.58
C PHE A 86 -6.82 -0.34 -18.60
N GLY A 87 -6.82 0.95 -18.94
CA GLY A 87 -7.42 1.98 -18.10
C GLY A 87 -8.94 1.86 -18.01
N ALA A 88 -9.50 2.10 -16.82
CA ALA A 88 -10.96 2.19 -16.63
C ALA A 88 -11.55 3.52 -17.14
N LEU A 89 -10.68 4.48 -17.49
CA LEU A 89 -11.06 5.71 -18.17
C LEU A 89 -10.59 5.68 -19.63
N PRO A 90 -11.33 6.30 -20.56
CA PRO A 90 -10.98 6.38 -21.99
C PRO A 90 -9.56 6.88 -22.27
N TYR A 91 -8.93 6.33 -23.31
CA TYR A 91 -7.71 6.89 -23.87
C TYR A 91 -8.08 8.03 -24.81
N VAL A 92 -7.60 9.25 -24.52
CA VAL A 92 -7.91 10.43 -25.35
C VAL A 92 -7.05 10.52 -26.61
N ASP A 93 -5.89 9.88 -26.63
CA ASP A 93 -4.87 9.95 -27.68
C ASP A 93 -4.85 8.71 -28.59
N GLY A 94 -5.84 7.83 -28.44
CA GLY A 94 -5.92 6.59 -29.20
C GLY A 94 -5.18 5.40 -28.59
N GLY A 95 -4.42 5.59 -27.50
CA GLY A 95 -3.69 4.49 -26.85
C GLY A 95 -2.63 3.83 -27.75
N VAL A 96 -2.07 4.58 -28.71
CA VAL A 96 -1.16 4.05 -29.74
C VAL A 96 0.07 3.41 -29.10
N GLY A 97 0.36 2.16 -29.49
CA GLY A 97 1.49 1.37 -28.95
C GLY A 97 1.28 0.92 -27.50
N ARG A 98 0.12 1.22 -26.90
CA ARG A 98 -0.23 0.80 -25.55
C ARG A 98 -1.29 -0.31 -25.56
N ILE A 99 -2.39 -0.13 -26.30
CA ILE A 99 -3.49 -1.08 -26.37
C ILE A 99 -3.52 -1.81 -27.72
N ALA A 100 -4.02 -3.04 -27.75
CA ALA A 100 -4.33 -3.72 -29.00
C ALA A 100 -5.59 -3.10 -29.62
N ASN A 101 -5.51 -2.71 -30.89
CA ASN A 101 -6.66 -2.26 -31.67
C ASN A 101 -6.58 -2.90 -33.06
N LYS A 102 -7.50 -3.82 -33.34
CA LYS A 102 -7.57 -4.57 -34.59
C LYS A 102 -8.65 -4.09 -35.55
N THR A 103 -9.31 -2.97 -35.25
CA THR A 103 -10.31 -2.43 -36.16
C THR A 103 -9.66 -2.03 -37.48
N THR A 104 -10.15 -2.57 -38.59
CA THR A 104 -9.84 -2.08 -39.92
C THR A 104 -10.74 -0.86 -40.16
N LYS A 105 -10.21 0.24 -40.71
CA LYS A 105 -10.99 1.45 -41.05
C LYS A 105 -12.36 1.07 -41.63
N GLY A 106 -13.45 1.29 -40.88
CA GLY A 106 -14.77 0.80 -41.32
C GLY A 106 -15.96 0.88 -40.36
N GLU A 107 -15.87 1.51 -39.18
CA GLU A 107 -17.03 1.78 -38.31
C GLU A 107 -17.49 3.25 -38.40
N GLU A 108 -17.51 3.82 -39.61
CA GLU A 108 -18.18 5.10 -39.83
C GLU A 108 -19.69 4.91 -39.65
N GLY A 109 -20.22 5.27 -38.48
CA GLY A 109 -21.66 5.36 -38.23
C GLY A 109 -22.21 4.64 -37.00
N ILE A 110 -21.40 3.85 -36.28
CA ILE A 110 -21.82 3.30 -34.99
C ILE A 110 -21.54 4.36 -33.91
N ALA A 111 -22.60 4.88 -33.29
CA ALA A 111 -22.48 5.79 -32.16
C ALA A 111 -21.82 5.04 -31.00
N CYS A 112 -20.51 5.27 -30.81
CA CYS A 112 -19.76 4.63 -29.76
C CYS A 112 -20.18 5.20 -28.40
N VAL A 113 -20.73 4.35 -27.53
CA VAL A 113 -21.21 4.74 -26.19
C VAL A 113 -20.08 4.89 -25.16
N MET A 114 -18.84 4.57 -25.56
CA MET A 114 -17.64 4.60 -24.72
C MET A 114 -16.39 5.02 -25.49
N GLY A 115 -15.41 5.58 -24.78
CA GLY A 115 -14.13 5.92 -25.40
C GLY A 115 -14.15 7.28 -26.10
N CYS A 116 -13.20 7.48 -27.02
CA CYS A 116 -13.17 8.65 -27.90
C CYS A 116 -13.03 8.23 -29.36
N ALA A 117 -13.13 9.19 -30.30
CA ALA A 117 -12.98 8.90 -31.72
C ALA A 117 -11.64 8.22 -32.09
N ALA A 118 -10.56 8.49 -31.34
CA ALA A 118 -9.26 7.87 -31.56
C ALA A 118 -9.09 6.49 -30.89
N ALA A 119 -9.87 6.19 -29.85
CA ALA A 119 -9.88 4.92 -29.12
C ALA A 119 -11.32 4.59 -28.68
N PRO A 120 -12.19 4.19 -29.63
CA PRO A 120 -13.56 3.82 -29.32
C PRO A 120 -13.56 2.61 -28.39
N TRP A 121 -14.62 2.44 -27.61
CA TRP A 121 -14.81 1.28 -26.73
C TRP A 121 -13.81 1.14 -25.56
N THR A 122 -12.96 2.14 -25.34
CA THR A 122 -12.07 2.20 -24.17
C THR A 122 -12.72 2.87 -22.96
N GLY A 123 -12.21 2.54 -21.77
CA GLY A 123 -12.80 2.90 -20.49
C GLY A 123 -13.77 1.84 -19.98
N SER A 124 -14.60 2.22 -19.00
CA SER A 124 -15.55 1.31 -18.35
C SER A 124 -17.00 1.79 -18.42
N LEU A 125 -17.93 0.82 -18.52
CA LEU A 125 -19.36 1.03 -18.28
C LEU A 125 -19.77 0.52 -16.91
N ILE A 126 -20.64 1.26 -16.28
CA ILE A 126 -21.49 0.81 -15.19
C ILE A 126 -22.83 0.44 -15.82
N MET A 127 -23.32 -0.76 -15.52
CA MET A 127 -24.56 -1.31 -16.06
C MET A 127 -25.34 -1.95 -14.94
N LYS A 128 -26.68 -2.03 -15.08
CA LYS A 128 -27.51 -2.82 -14.17
C LYS A 128 -26.95 -4.23 -14.02
N GLN A 129 -26.95 -4.74 -12.79
CA GLN A 129 -26.63 -6.13 -12.48
C GLN A 129 -27.80 -6.69 -11.67
N SER A 130 -28.59 -7.59 -12.27
CA SER A 130 -29.88 -8.01 -11.70
C SER A 130 -29.75 -8.68 -10.33
N SER A 131 -28.67 -9.42 -10.07
CA SER A 131 -28.45 -10.03 -8.75
C SER A 131 -28.15 -8.99 -7.65
N LEU A 132 -27.60 -7.82 -7.97
CA LEU A 132 -27.43 -6.74 -6.99
C LEU A 132 -28.79 -6.12 -6.65
N ASP A 133 -29.65 -5.94 -7.65
CA ASP A 133 -30.98 -5.35 -7.44
C ASP A 133 -31.94 -6.31 -6.72
N PHE A 134 -31.79 -7.61 -6.94
CA PHE A 134 -32.57 -8.65 -6.23
C PHE A 134 -32.43 -8.53 -4.71
N CYS A 135 -31.23 -8.24 -4.21
CA CYS A 135 -31.00 -8.00 -2.77
C CYS A 135 -31.77 -6.77 -2.24
N ILE A 136 -32.07 -5.77 -3.08
CA ILE A 136 -32.91 -4.62 -2.68
C ILE A 136 -34.38 -5.02 -2.66
N GLU A 137 -34.82 -5.75 -3.68
CA GLU A 137 -36.24 -6.05 -3.90
C GLU A 137 -36.79 -7.12 -2.96
N CYS A 138 -35.96 -8.07 -2.51
CA CYS A 138 -36.42 -9.25 -1.79
C CYS A 138 -36.13 -9.28 -0.28
N ASP A 139 -35.51 -8.23 0.29
CA ASP A 139 -35.11 -8.16 1.72
C ASP A 139 -34.36 -9.42 2.20
N GLU A 140 -33.58 -10.02 1.31
CA GLU A 140 -32.82 -11.23 1.61
C GLU A 140 -31.55 -10.88 2.41
N GLN A 141 -31.25 -11.72 3.40
CA GLN A 141 -30.10 -11.58 4.30
C GLN A 141 -28.78 -12.02 3.66
N GLU A 142 -28.81 -12.54 2.42
CA GLU A 142 -27.61 -12.94 1.70
C GLU A 142 -26.84 -11.71 1.19
N PRO A 143 -25.49 -11.73 1.25
CA PRO A 143 -24.68 -10.62 0.74
C PRO A 143 -24.84 -10.47 -0.77
N PRO A 144 -24.91 -9.23 -1.30
CA PRO A 144 -25.09 -9.01 -2.73
C PRO A 144 -23.94 -9.61 -3.54
N ASP A 145 -24.29 -10.25 -4.66
CA ASP A 145 -23.30 -10.84 -5.56
C ASP A 145 -22.59 -9.77 -6.38
N MET A 146 -21.45 -9.30 -5.86
CA MET A 146 -20.59 -8.33 -6.55
C MET A 146 -19.98 -8.88 -7.85
N ASN A 147 -20.05 -10.19 -8.11
CA ASN A 147 -19.57 -10.81 -9.34
C ASN A 147 -20.64 -10.91 -10.43
N ALA A 148 -21.88 -10.49 -10.15
CA ALA A 148 -22.98 -10.56 -11.08
C ALA A 148 -22.62 -9.94 -12.46
N PRO A 149 -22.98 -10.60 -13.57
CA PRO A 149 -22.72 -10.06 -14.90
C PRO A 149 -23.60 -8.82 -15.16
N PRO A 150 -23.21 -7.95 -16.11
CA PRO A 150 -24.06 -6.87 -16.55
C PRO A 150 -25.31 -7.40 -17.27
N ASP A 151 -26.45 -6.75 -17.03
CA ASP A 151 -27.71 -7.02 -17.72
C ASP A 151 -27.62 -6.55 -19.18
N VAL A 152 -27.96 -7.45 -20.11
CA VAL A 152 -27.87 -7.20 -21.55
C VAL A 152 -28.75 -6.02 -22.00
N PHE A 153 -29.84 -5.73 -21.31
CA PHE A 153 -30.72 -4.63 -21.65
C PHE A 153 -30.32 -3.30 -21.02
N ALA A 154 -29.25 -3.27 -20.21
CA ALA A 154 -28.80 -2.04 -19.54
C ALA A 154 -28.53 -0.90 -20.52
N THR A 155 -28.05 -1.20 -21.73
CA THR A 155 -27.67 -0.20 -22.74
C THR A 155 -28.79 0.19 -23.71
N LEU A 156 -29.98 -0.40 -23.59
CA LEU A 156 -31.10 -0.06 -24.48
C LEU A 156 -31.64 1.34 -24.20
N ALA A 157 -31.89 2.10 -25.27
CA ALA A 157 -32.54 3.40 -25.23
C ALA A 157 -34.07 3.26 -25.36
N ASP A 158 -34.70 2.51 -24.45
CA ASP A 158 -36.15 2.26 -24.42
C ASP A 158 -36.93 3.14 -23.42
N GLY A 159 -36.25 4.13 -22.83
CA GLY A 159 -36.83 5.06 -21.85
C GLY A 159 -36.85 4.52 -20.41
N ILE A 160 -36.31 3.33 -20.15
CA ILE A 160 -36.19 2.77 -18.80
C ILE A 160 -34.77 3.03 -18.27
N ASP A 161 -34.66 3.72 -17.14
CA ASP A 161 -33.38 3.95 -16.47
C ASP A 161 -32.84 2.65 -15.85
N ARG A 162 -31.85 2.05 -16.52
CA ARG A 162 -31.10 0.88 -16.03
C ARG A 162 -29.71 1.26 -15.51
N ARG A 163 -29.53 2.53 -15.11
CA ARG A 163 -28.28 3.07 -14.55
C ARG A 163 -27.05 2.85 -15.44
N ALA A 164 -27.26 2.73 -16.76
CA ALA A 164 -26.16 2.62 -17.70
C ALA A 164 -25.45 3.97 -17.83
N THR A 165 -24.19 4.01 -17.44
CA THR A 165 -23.35 5.20 -17.54
C THR A 165 -21.89 4.80 -17.72
N ASN A 166 -21.07 5.66 -18.32
CA ASN A 166 -19.63 5.43 -18.35
C ASN A 166 -18.97 5.93 -17.05
N LEU A 167 -17.81 5.39 -16.72
CA LEU A 167 -17.09 5.78 -15.50
C LEU A 167 -16.71 7.27 -15.50
N GLN A 168 -16.35 7.82 -16.66
CA GLN A 168 -15.97 9.23 -16.76
C GLN A 168 -17.10 10.15 -16.25
N ASP A 169 -18.34 9.89 -16.64
CA ASP A 169 -19.51 10.67 -16.26
C ASP A 169 -19.81 10.55 -14.77
N LEU A 170 -19.70 9.35 -14.18
CA LEU A 170 -19.81 9.16 -12.74
C LEU A 170 -18.73 9.96 -11.98
N LEU A 171 -17.53 10.06 -12.53
CA LEU A 171 -16.40 10.73 -11.89
C LEU A 171 -16.40 12.25 -12.06
N LYS A 172 -17.06 12.83 -13.08
CA LYS A 172 -17.13 14.29 -13.29
C LYS A 172 -17.39 15.14 -12.03
N PRO A 173 -18.32 14.80 -11.12
CA PRO A 173 -18.54 15.56 -9.89
C PRO A 173 -17.45 15.39 -8.81
N MET A 174 -16.52 14.44 -8.97
CA MET A 174 -15.51 14.09 -7.99
C MET A 174 -14.30 15.03 -8.07
N LYS A 175 -13.86 15.52 -6.91
CA LYS A 175 -12.72 16.45 -6.83
C LYS A 175 -11.38 15.75 -6.70
N ARG A 176 -11.39 14.51 -6.20
CA ARG A 176 -10.20 13.71 -5.88
C ARG A 176 -10.43 12.26 -6.25
N LEU A 177 -9.47 11.67 -6.96
CA LEU A 177 -9.47 10.27 -7.37
C LEU A 177 -8.31 9.54 -6.69
N PHE A 178 -8.61 8.41 -6.07
CA PHE A 178 -7.65 7.54 -5.41
C PHE A 178 -7.69 6.18 -6.10
N ILE A 179 -6.65 5.85 -6.84
CA ILE A 179 -6.62 4.72 -7.76
C ILE A 179 -5.66 3.66 -7.21
N CYS A 180 -6.12 2.43 -7.08
CA CYS A 180 -5.33 1.30 -6.57
C CYS A 180 -5.78 0.00 -7.24
N GLY A 181 -5.22 -1.15 -6.83
CA GLY A 181 -5.56 -2.45 -7.40
C GLY A 181 -4.47 -3.03 -8.31
N LEU A 182 -4.89 -3.73 -9.36
CA LEU A 182 -3.98 -4.44 -10.28
C LEU A 182 -4.27 -4.08 -11.76
N ALA A 183 -3.28 -4.09 -12.65
CA ALA A 183 -1.85 -4.10 -12.36
C ALA A 183 -1.31 -2.66 -12.25
N LEU A 184 -0.38 -2.41 -11.34
CA LEU A 184 0.20 -1.09 -11.06
C LEU A 184 0.75 -0.43 -12.33
N ASP A 185 1.49 -1.17 -13.13
CA ASP A 185 2.14 -0.74 -14.37
C ASP A 185 1.27 -0.90 -15.64
N PHE A 186 0.00 -1.28 -15.47
CA PHE A 186 -1.04 -1.33 -16.51
C PHE A 186 -2.29 -0.58 -16.06
N CYS A 187 -3.35 -1.30 -15.68
CA CYS A 187 -4.67 -0.74 -15.41
C CYS A 187 -4.65 0.43 -14.41
N VAL A 188 -3.86 0.33 -13.33
CA VAL A 188 -3.77 1.40 -12.32
C VAL A 188 -3.09 2.63 -12.90
N MET A 189 -1.91 2.48 -13.52
CA MET A 189 -1.18 3.59 -14.13
C MET A 189 -2.01 4.23 -15.25
N ASP A 190 -2.53 3.44 -16.19
CA ASP A 190 -3.27 3.95 -17.34
C ASP A 190 -4.56 4.66 -16.89
N THR A 191 -5.26 4.15 -15.86
CA THR A 191 -6.39 4.87 -15.26
C THR A 191 -5.96 6.22 -14.68
N CYS A 192 -4.79 6.29 -14.01
CA CYS A 192 -4.26 7.57 -13.51
C CYS A 192 -3.93 8.54 -14.64
N LEU A 193 -3.24 8.08 -15.68
CA LEU A 193 -2.82 8.91 -16.81
C LEU A 193 -4.03 9.40 -17.60
N ASN A 194 -5.00 8.53 -17.87
CA ASN A 194 -6.24 8.86 -18.58
C ASN A 194 -7.09 9.85 -17.76
N ALA A 195 -7.16 9.70 -16.44
CA ALA A 195 -7.80 10.70 -15.59
C ALA A 195 -7.14 12.09 -15.73
N ARG A 196 -5.81 12.16 -15.70
CA ARG A 196 -5.10 13.43 -15.88
C ARG A 196 -5.34 14.02 -17.27
N ALA A 197 -5.34 13.20 -18.31
CA ALA A 197 -5.60 13.61 -19.68
C ALA A 197 -7.06 14.11 -19.88
N LEU A 198 -8.01 13.56 -19.13
CA LEU A 198 -9.41 14.01 -19.09
C LEU A 198 -9.65 15.25 -18.22
N GLY A 199 -8.60 15.82 -17.60
CA GLY A 199 -8.68 17.06 -16.83
C GLY A 199 -9.00 16.89 -15.34
N PHE A 200 -8.88 15.69 -14.78
CA PHE A 200 -9.03 15.50 -13.33
C PHE A 200 -7.81 16.05 -12.58
N ASP A 201 -8.01 17.08 -11.76
CA ASP A 201 -6.91 17.83 -11.13
C ASP A 201 -6.18 17.10 -9.99
N ASN A 202 -6.89 16.27 -9.22
CA ASN A 202 -6.32 15.60 -8.05
C ASN A 202 -6.44 14.08 -8.22
N VAL A 203 -5.42 13.49 -8.83
CA VAL A 203 -5.34 12.05 -9.08
C VAL A 203 -4.20 11.46 -8.28
N PHE A 204 -4.49 10.43 -7.51
CA PHE A 204 -3.53 9.78 -6.63
C PHE A 204 -3.47 8.28 -6.88
N MET A 205 -2.28 7.75 -7.10
CA MET A 205 -2.03 6.31 -7.05
C MET A 205 -1.73 5.91 -5.60
N VAL A 206 -2.45 4.90 -5.09
CA VAL A 206 -2.26 4.38 -3.73
C VAL A 206 -1.35 3.16 -3.78
N LEU A 207 -0.08 3.37 -3.46
CA LEU A 207 0.99 2.44 -3.79
C LEU A 207 0.91 1.15 -2.96
N ASP A 208 0.79 1.23 -1.65
CA ASP A 208 0.62 0.04 -0.78
C ASP A 208 -0.69 -0.76 -1.06
N ALA A 209 -1.62 -0.18 -1.82
CA ALA A 209 -2.81 -0.84 -2.34
C ALA A 209 -2.73 -1.22 -3.82
N ALA A 210 -1.55 -1.14 -4.46
CA ALA A 210 -1.33 -1.51 -5.86
C ALA A 210 -0.10 -2.42 -6.02
N ARG A 211 -0.10 -3.30 -7.04
CA ARG A 211 1.05 -4.15 -7.35
C ARG A 211 1.20 -4.35 -8.86
N ALA A 212 2.43 -4.33 -9.35
CA ALA A 212 2.73 -4.47 -10.77
C ALA A 212 2.44 -5.88 -11.31
N ALA A 213 2.28 -5.97 -12.62
CA ALA A 213 2.03 -7.22 -13.31
C ALA A 213 3.26 -8.12 -13.22
N HIS A 214 3.04 -9.39 -12.92
CA HIS A 214 4.09 -10.39 -12.90
C HIS A 214 3.63 -11.63 -13.65
N ILE A 215 4.33 -11.95 -14.73
CA ILE A 215 4.16 -13.20 -15.47
C ILE A 215 5.49 -13.95 -15.34
N PRO A 216 5.53 -15.12 -14.67
CA PRO A 216 6.77 -15.88 -14.51
C PRO A 216 7.46 -16.14 -15.85
N GLY A 217 8.75 -15.82 -15.93
CA GLY A 217 9.56 -15.98 -17.15
C GLY A 217 9.34 -14.93 -18.24
N VAL A 218 8.50 -13.90 -18.00
CA VAL A 218 8.24 -12.80 -18.91
C VAL A 218 8.60 -11.47 -18.24
N GLY A 219 9.38 -10.64 -18.93
CA GLY A 219 9.86 -9.34 -18.44
C GLY A 219 11.35 -9.35 -18.03
N THR A 220 12.03 -8.22 -18.23
CA THR A 220 13.46 -8.03 -17.92
C THR A 220 13.70 -7.23 -16.64
N HIS A 221 12.62 -6.80 -15.98
CA HIS A 221 12.65 -5.92 -14.81
C HIS A 221 12.24 -6.75 -13.57
N GLY A 222 13.15 -6.90 -12.60
CA GLY A 222 13.01 -7.85 -11.49
C GLY A 222 11.79 -7.65 -10.57
N SER A 223 11.48 -8.68 -9.78
CA SER A 223 10.50 -8.74 -8.68
C SER A 223 9.01 -8.52 -8.99
N GLY A 224 8.62 -8.40 -10.27
CA GLY A 224 7.21 -8.43 -10.68
C GLY A 224 6.72 -7.18 -11.38
N PHE A 225 7.52 -6.62 -12.28
CA PHE A 225 7.13 -5.56 -13.22
C PHE A 225 7.30 -6.06 -14.65
N LEU A 226 6.33 -5.79 -15.52
CA LEU A 226 6.51 -6.00 -16.97
C LEU A 226 6.94 -4.71 -17.67
N SER A 227 6.68 -3.54 -17.07
CA SER A 227 7.19 -2.24 -17.52
C SER A 227 8.40 -1.80 -16.69
N ASP A 228 9.34 -1.04 -17.29
CA ASP A 228 10.46 -0.45 -16.54
C ASP A 228 9.92 0.45 -15.40
N PRO A 229 10.25 0.16 -14.12
CA PRO A 229 9.83 1.00 -13.00
C PRO A 229 10.23 2.48 -13.14
N LYS A 230 11.38 2.77 -13.78
CA LYS A 230 11.79 4.16 -14.05
C LYS A 230 10.83 4.85 -14.99
N GLU A 231 10.34 4.13 -16.00
CA GLU A 231 9.38 4.64 -16.96
C GLU A 231 8.01 4.86 -16.32
N VAL A 232 7.57 3.97 -15.43
CA VAL A 232 6.35 4.13 -14.64
C VAL A 232 6.41 5.42 -13.82
N LEU A 233 7.48 5.62 -13.05
CA LEU A 233 7.66 6.83 -12.24
C LEU A 233 7.75 8.10 -13.09
N ARG A 234 8.44 8.02 -14.25
CA ARG A 234 8.55 9.14 -15.19
C ARG A 234 7.19 9.54 -15.74
N LYS A 235 6.36 8.57 -16.18
CA LYS A 235 5.01 8.82 -16.70
C LYS A 235 4.10 9.45 -15.63
N LEU A 236 4.06 8.87 -14.44
CA LEU A 236 3.26 9.39 -13.32
C LEU A 236 3.68 10.82 -12.94
N GLY A 237 4.99 11.08 -12.88
CA GLY A 237 5.53 12.42 -12.61
C GLY A 237 5.20 13.43 -13.70
N ALA A 238 5.39 13.06 -14.98
CA ALA A 238 5.09 13.92 -16.12
C ALA A 238 3.60 14.30 -16.21
N SER A 239 2.72 13.40 -15.78
CA SER A 239 1.27 13.64 -15.74
C SER A 239 0.78 14.26 -14.43
N ASN A 240 1.66 14.59 -13.48
CA ASN A 240 1.31 15.16 -12.17
C ASN A 240 0.34 14.27 -11.36
N VAL A 241 0.57 12.95 -11.37
CA VAL A 241 -0.14 12.00 -10.50
C VAL A 241 0.53 11.96 -9.14
N GLY A 242 -0.24 12.17 -8.08
CA GLY A 242 0.26 12.06 -6.71
C GLY A 242 0.45 10.61 -6.30
N LEU A 243 1.43 10.35 -5.44
CA LEU A 243 1.70 9.02 -4.88
C LEU A 243 1.43 9.05 -3.38
N LEU A 244 0.63 8.12 -2.88
CA LEU A 244 0.31 8.04 -1.44
C LEU A 244 0.14 6.60 -0.95
N SER A 245 0.05 6.45 0.37
CA SER A 245 -0.27 5.18 1.04
C SER A 245 -1.72 5.18 1.51
N ALA A 246 -2.35 4.00 1.64
CA ALA A 246 -3.75 3.85 2.04
C ALA A 246 -4.03 4.54 3.38
N LYS A 247 -3.09 4.46 4.33
CA LYS A 247 -3.18 5.15 5.64
C LYS A 247 -3.16 6.68 5.54
N ALA A 248 -2.62 7.27 4.46
CA ALA A 248 -2.67 8.72 4.27
C ALA A 248 -4.11 9.20 3.99
N ILE A 249 -4.99 8.31 3.57
CA ILE A 249 -6.38 8.60 3.24
C ILE A 249 -7.18 8.74 4.54
N GLY A 250 -7.81 9.90 4.72
CA GLY A 250 -8.70 10.15 5.86
C GLY A 250 -8.05 10.84 7.07
N THR A 251 -6.73 11.05 7.03
CA THR A 251 -6.05 12.02 7.90
C THR A 251 -6.23 13.41 7.26
N GLY A 252 -6.65 14.42 8.03
CA GLY A 252 -7.04 15.75 7.52
C GLY A 252 -5.91 16.61 6.89
N ALA A 253 -4.85 15.99 6.35
CA ALA A 253 -3.75 16.69 5.72
C ALA A 253 -4.20 17.32 4.39
N ARG A 254 -4.16 18.65 4.32
CA ARG A 254 -4.18 19.38 3.04
C ARG A 254 -2.95 18.97 2.24
N LEU A 255 -3.15 18.35 1.09
CA LEU A 255 -2.12 18.27 0.06
C LEU A 255 -2.18 19.57 -0.74
N SER A 256 -1.59 20.64 -0.21
CA SER A 256 -1.21 21.78 -1.05
C SER A 256 0.07 21.40 -1.80
N GLY A 257 0.04 21.52 -3.13
CA GLY A 257 1.27 21.65 -3.90
C GLY A 257 2.03 22.86 -3.35
N GLY A 258 3.19 22.61 -2.74
CA GLY A 258 3.96 23.63 -2.02
C GLY A 258 4.51 23.11 -0.70
N THR A 259 5.81 23.31 -0.52
CA THR A 259 6.68 23.02 0.62
C THR A 259 6.05 22.93 2.01
N ALA A 260 6.44 21.86 2.72
CA ALA A 260 6.62 21.71 4.19
C ALA A 260 5.47 22.03 5.17
N ALA A 261 5.28 21.06 6.07
CA ALA A 261 4.65 21.12 7.40
C ALA A 261 3.12 21.00 7.53
N ALA A 262 2.68 19.85 8.04
CA ALA A 262 1.59 19.76 9.02
C ALA A 262 1.93 18.62 9.99
N ILE A 263 2.18 18.98 11.24
CA ILE A 263 2.62 18.12 12.34
C ILE A 263 1.49 17.14 12.69
N SER A 264 1.64 15.85 12.42
CA SER A 264 0.87 14.82 13.10
C SER A 264 1.57 14.49 14.42
N THR A 265 0.83 14.51 15.53
CA THR A 265 1.30 14.00 16.82
C THR A 265 1.71 12.53 16.69
N PHE A 266 2.81 12.15 17.32
CA PHE A 266 3.29 10.76 17.33
C PHE A 266 2.22 9.82 17.91
N PRO A 267 2.00 8.62 17.36
CA PRO A 267 0.88 7.77 17.76
C PRO A 267 0.97 7.33 19.22
N SER A 268 -0.19 7.23 19.89
CA SER A 268 -0.30 6.72 21.26
C SER A 268 -0.17 5.19 21.38
N ALA A 269 -0.16 4.47 20.25
CA ALA A 269 0.09 3.04 20.16
C ALA A 269 0.77 2.71 18.81
N LEU A 270 1.75 1.82 18.82
CA LEU A 270 2.34 1.29 17.59
C LEU A 270 1.56 0.06 17.12
N LEU A 271 1.34 -0.03 15.82
CA LEU A 271 0.77 -1.23 15.20
C LEU A 271 1.76 -2.40 15.27
N PRO A 272 1.26 -3.65 15.27
CA PRO A 272 2.12 -4.81 15.16
C PRO A 272 3.06 -4.71 13.95
N ILE A 273 4.30 -5.14 14.15
CA ILE A 273 5.27 -5.28 13.06
C ILE A 273 5.36 -6.76 12.70
N GLU A 274 5.06 -7.09 11.45
CA GLU A 274 5.33 -8.42 10.92
C GLU A 274 6.81 -8.56 10.58
N LEU A 275 7.34 -9.76 10.73
CA LEU A 275 8.73 -10.08 10.44
C LEU A 275 8.80 -11.24 9.44
N SER A 276 9.70 -11.09 8.47
CA SER A 276 9.94 -12.06 7.39
C SER A 276 11.41 -12.43 7.33
N ARG A 277 11.72 -13.68 6.95
CA ARG A 277 13.11 -14.12 6.76
C ARG A 277 13.66 -13.51 5.47
N ALA A 278 14.74 -12.73 5.59
CA ALA A 278 15.47 -12.21 4.43
C ALA A 278 16.59 -13.18 4.04
N LYS A 279 16.68 -13.52 2.76
CA LYS A 279 17.73 -14.38 2.21
C LYS A 279 18.94 -13.54 1.84
N VAL A 280 19.60 -13.03 2.87
CA VAL A 280 20.74 -12.14 2.72
C VAL A 280 21.85 -12.52 3.70
N SER A 281 23.08 -12.51 3.21
CA SER A 281 24.26 -12.81 4.01
C SER A 281 24.76 -11.53 4.66
N VAL A 282 24.77 -11.51 5.99
CA VAL A 282 25.21 -10.35 6.78
C VAL A 282 26.41 -10.76 7.64
N THR A 283 27.43 -9.91 7.66
CA THR A 283 28.61 -10.09 8.51
C THR A 283 28.69 -8.93 9.49
N MET A 284 28.56 -9.25 10.77
CA MET A 284 28.79 -8.28 11.84
C MET A 284 30.30 -8.09 12.05
N THR A 285 30.68 -6.87 12.40
CA THR A 285 32.06 -6.51 12.73
C THR A 285 32.16 -6.10 14.20
N SER A 286 33.39 -6.12 14.73
CA SER A 286 33.63 -5.87 16.16
C SER A 286 33.38 -4.41 16.60
N ASP A 287 33.27 -3.47 15.65
CA ASP A 287 33.02 -2.05 15.94
C ASP A 287 31.51 -1.71 16.03
N GLY A 288 30.64 -2.72 15.97
CA GLY A 288 29.19 -2.52 16.01
C GLY A 288 28.59 -2.13 14.66
N THR A 289 29.30 -2.32 13.55
CA THR A 289 28.74 -2.22 12.20
C THR A 289 28.50 -3.60 11.57
N TYR A 290 27.72 -3.64 10.50
CA TYR A 290 27.53 -4.84 9.68
C TYR A 290 27.72 -4.53 8.20
N THR A 291 28.21 -5.52 7.46
CA THR A 291 28.23 -5.52 6.00
C THR A 291 27.22 -6.53 5.47
N CYS A 292 26.68 -6.24 4.30
CA CYS A 292 25.69 -7.07 3.64
C CYS A 292 26.23 -7.52 2.28
N ALA A 293 26.30 -8.84 2.06
CA ALA A 293 26.62 -9.41 0.77
C ALA A 293 25.36 -9.47 -0.09
N LEU A 294 25.27 -8.52 -1.01
CA LEU A 294 24.16 -8.38 -1.96
C LEU A 294 24.55 -9.06 -3.27
N GLU A 295 23.81 -10.10 -3.67
CA GLU A 295 24.06 -10.83 -4.92
C GLU A 295 23.20 -10.31 -6.08
N GLY A 296 23.71 -10.46 -7.30
CA GLY A 296 22.96 -10.20 -8.54
C GLY A 296 22.52 -8.74 -8.74
N ASN A 297 21.31 -8.55 -9.26
CA ASN A 297 20.75 -7.24 -9.61
C ASN A 297 20.49 -6.34 -8.39
N MET A 298 20.36 -6.90 -7.18
CA MET A 298 20.07 -6.12 -5.97
C MET A 298 21.16 -5.11 -5.62
N LEU A 299 22.43 -5.46 -5.83
CA LEU A 299 23.53 -4.53 -5.57
C LEU A 299 23.47 -3.32 -6.53
N ALA A 300 23.10 -3.56 -7.80
CA ALA A 300 22.93 -2.50 -8.78
C ALA A 300 21.71 -1.61 -8.45
N GLU A 301 20.61 -2.22 -8.02
CA GLU A 301 19.38 -1.52 -7.60
C GLU A 301 19.62 -0.65 -6.36
N LEU A 302 20.26 -1.19 -5.32
CA LEU A 302 20.58 -0.44 -4.10
C LEU A 302 21.59 0.68 -4.37
N LYS A 303 22.61 0.45 -5.19
CA LYS A 303 23.53 1.52 -5.63
C LYS A 303 22.82 2.61 -6.43
N ALA A 304 21.87 2.26 -7.30
CA ALA A 304 21.07 3.24 -8.04
C ALA A 304 20.18 4.08 -7.12
N LEU A 305 19.88 3.58 -5.93
CA LEU A 305 19.16 4.27 -4.85
C LEU A 305 20.11 4.90 -3.81
N ASN A 306 21.42 4.97 -4.09
CA ASN A 306 22.46 5.51 -3.22
C ASN A 306 22.62 4.82 -1.86
N PHE A 307 22.25 3.54 -1.74
CA PHE A 307 22.56 2.76 -0.54
C PHE A 307 24.00 2.25 -0.55
N ALA A 308 24.63 2.30 0.62
CA ALA A 308 25.80 1.49 0.90
C ALA A 308 25.39 0.07 1.30
N ASN A 309 26.33 -0.87 1.25
CA ASN A 309 26.14 -2.23 1.75
C ASN A 309 26.60 -2.38 3.22
N VAL A 310 26.57 -1.29 3.97
CA VAL A 310 27.04 -1.19 5.36
C VAL A 310 25.96 -0.53 6.21
N GLY A 311 25.80 -0.98 7.46
CA GLY A 311 24.93 -0.35 8.43
C GLY A 311 25.45 -0.54 9.86
N LYS A 312 24.70 -0.04 10.84
CA LYS A 312 25.04 -0.15 12.27
C LYS A 312 24.20 -1.20 12.97
N CYS A 313 24.75 -1.81 14.01
CA CYS A 313 24.07 -2.69 14.92
C CYS A 313 23.85 -2.00 16.28
N SER A 314 22.74 -2.33 16.92
CA SER A 314 22.56 -2.12 18.35
C SER A 314 23.41 -3.13 19.17
N PRO A 315 23.56 -2.95 20.49
CA PRO A 315 24.16 -3.96 21.34
C PRO A 315 23.43 -5.32 21.27
N THR A 316 24.20 -6.39 21.33
CA THR A 316 23.69 -7.77 21.32
C THR A 316 23.10 -8.16 22.67
N CYS A 317 22.00 -8.94 22.66
CA CYS A 317 21.40 -9.53 23.85
C CYS A 317 21.07 -11.01 23.64
N ALA A 318 20.73 -11.71 24.72
CA ALA A 318 20.13 -13.04 24.64
C ALA A 318 18.75 -12.98 23.97
N ILE A 319 18.38 -14.03 23.24
CA ILE A 319 17.07 -14.10 22.58
C ILE A 319 15.97 -14.24 23.64
N PRO A 320 14.94 -13.36 23.65
CA PRO A 320 13.83 -13.46 24.59
C PRO A 320 13.03 -14.76 24.41
N PRO A 321 12.49 -15.35 25.50
CA PRO A 321 11.57 -16.46 25.39
C PRO A 321 10.37 -16.12 24.50
N GLY A 322 9.99 -17.05 23.61
CA GLY A 322 8.87 -16.87 22.67
C GLY A 322 9.22 -16.10 21.38
N TRP A 323 10.47 -15.69 21.20
CA TRP A 323 10.93 -15.13 19.92
C TRP A 323 11.10 -16.24 18.87
N ASP A 324 10.63 -16.01 17.65
CA ASP A 324 10.84 -16.97 16.55
C ASP A 324 12.30 -16.96 16.11
N ALA A 325 13.09 -17.93 16.56
CA ALA A 325 14.52 -18.01 16.26
C ALA A 325 14.93 -19.45 15.85
N PRO A 326 15.88 -19.61 14.89
CA PRO A 326 16.48 -20.90 14.61
C PRO A 326 17.12 -21.50 15.87
N LYS A 327 17.13 -22.83 15.99
CA LYS A 327 17.66 -23.52 17.17
C LYS A 327 19.13 -23.18 17.49
N GLN A 328 19.94 -22.89 16.47
CA GLN A 328 21.34 -22.52 16.67
C GLN A 328 21.54 -21.06 17.11
N ALA A 329 20.51 -20.21 17.01
CA ALA A 329 20.61 -18.83 17.42
C ALA A 329 20.58 -18.73 18.95
N THR A 330 21.53 -17.99 19.52
CA THR A 330 21.67 -17.79 20.97
C THR A 330 21.57 -16.33 21.37
N SER A 331 21.83 -15.42 20.43
CA SER A 331 21.79 -13.98 20.65
C SER A 331 21.14 -13.25 19.50
N MET A 332 20.77 -12.00 19.73
CA MET A 332 20.19 -11.14 18.72
C MET A 332 20.60 -9.68 18.88
N CYS A 333 20.58 -8.94 17.79
CA CYS A 333 20.68 -7.49 17.80
C CYS A 333 19.79 -6.88 16.71
N TRP A 334 19.46 -5.60 16.85
CA TRP A 334 18.89 -4.80 15.78
C TRP A 334 19.97 -4.33 14.81
N ALA A 335 19.81 -4.65 13.53
CA ALA A 335 20.50 -4.01 12.43
C ALA A 335 19.68 -2.81 11.97
N TYR A 336 20.25 -1.62 12.11
CA TYR A 336 19.67 -0.38 11.62
C TYR A 336 19.68 -0.33 10.08
N PRO A 337 18.82 0.50 9.47
CA PRO A 337 18.85 0.72 8.02
C PRO A 337 20.27 1.00 7.52
N MET A 338 20.58 0.51 6.31
CA MET A 338 21.90 0.72 5.71
C MET A 338 22.18 2.21 5.47
N GLU A 339 23.46 2.56 5.40
CA GLU A 339 23.86 3.93 5.06
C GLU A 339 23.39 4.32 3.66
N GLY A 340 23.18 5.62 3.43
CA GLY A 340 22.60 6.15 2.19
C GLY A 340 21.09 6.39 2.24
N THR A 341 20.42 5.90 3.29
CA THR A 341 18.97 6.08 3.51
C THR A 341 18.51 7.53 3.66
N ARG A 342 19.40 8.46 4.07
CA ARG A 342 19.07 9.91 4.06
C ARG A 342 18.80 10.46 2.66
N ALA A 343 19.27 9.81 1.60
CA ALA A 343 18.95 10.20 0.22
C ALA A 343 17.52 9.81 -0.20
N LEU A 344 16.84 8.94 0.55
CA LEU A 344 15.48 8.46 0.29
C LEU A 344 14.38 9.51 0.57
N HIS A 345 14.72 10.75 0.91
CA HIS A 345 13.74 11.79 1.21
C HIS A 345 12.81 12.17 0.04
N ALA A 346 13.06 11.67 -1.18
CA ALA A 346 12.05 11.69 -2.23
C ALA A 346 10.92 10.73 -1.85
N ARG A 347 9.74 11.27 -1.46
CA ARG A 347 8.52 10.51 -1.10
C ARG A 347 8.26 9.30 -2.01
N SER A 348 8.58 9.42 -3.31
CA SER A 348 8.43 8.37 -4.33
C SER A 348 9.34 7.14 -4.13
N GLN A 349 10.58 7.31 -3.67
CA GLN A 349 11.53 6.21 -3.48
C GLN A 349 11.19 5.34 -2.27
N LEU A 350 10.73 5.96 -1.18
CA LEU A 350 10.25 5.24 0.00
C LEU A 350 8.97 4.46 -0.28
N SER A 351 8.05 5.05 -1.04
CA SER A 351 6.84 4.32 -1.46
C SER A 351 7.17 3.18 -2.42
N PHE A 352 8.17 3.33 -3.29
CA PHE A 352 8.67 2.23 -4.13
C PHE A 352 9.25 1.07 -3.31
N LEU A 353 10.01 1.34 -2.25
CA LEU A 353 10.52 0.29 -1.36
C LEU A 353 9.40 -0.37 -0.53
N GLY A 354 8.33 0.37 -0.20
CA GLY A 354 7.12 -0.19 0.38
C GLY A 354 6.32 -1.11 -0.56
N LEU A 355 6.50 -0.98 -1.88
CA LEU A 355 5.92 -1.89 -2.89
C LEU A 355 6.73 -3.16 -3.07
N SER A 356 8.00 -3.15 -2.65
CA SER A 356 8.90 -4.27 -2.86
C SER A 356 8.44 -5.49 -2.06
N THR A 357 8.33 -6.62 -2.76
CA THR A 357 8.07 -7.93 -2.15
C THR A 357 9.32 -8.55 -1.54
N SER A 358 10.49 -7.97 -1.80
CA SER A 358 11.78 -8.48 -1.32
C SER A 358 11.99 -8.11 0.14
N ALA A 359 12.13 -9.13 0.98
CA ALA A 359 12.53 -8.97 2.38
C ALA A 359 13.94 -8.36 2.49
N GLU A 360 14.81 -8.58 1.50
CA GLU A 360 16.18 -8.09 1.44
C GLU A 360 16.23 -6.56 1.22
N LEU A 361 15.43 -6.05 0.28
CA LEU A 361 15.30 -4.60 0.06
C LEU A 361 14.65 -3.90 1.25
N ARG A 362 13.66 -4.53 1.89
CA ARG A 362 13.04 -4.01 3.11
C ARG A 362 14.02 -4.00 4.29
N PHE A 363 14.85 -5.03 4.44
CA PHE A 363 15.92 -5.06 5.42
C PHE A 363 16.91 -3.92 5.20
N ALA A 364 17.36 -3.69 3.96
CA ALA A 364 18.25 -2.57 3.65
C ALA A 364 17.63 -1.21 3.99
N ALA A 365 16.32 -1.03 3.69
CA ALA A 365 15.60 0.23 3.85
C ALA A 365 15.17 0.54 5.30
N TYR A 366 14.71 -0.47 6.04
CA TYR A 366 14.05 -0.30 7.34
C TYR A 366 14.78 -0.97 8.50
N GLY A 367 15.77 -1.80 8.21
CA GLY A 367 16.46 -2.61 9.19
C GLY A 367 15.70 -3.88 9.56
N GLY A 368 16.19 -4.55 10.60
CA GLY A 368 15.65 -5.83 11.05
C GLY A 368 16.48 -6.44 12.17
N PHE A 369 16.10 -7.64 12.61
CA PHE A 369 16.86 -8.39 13.62
C PHE A 369 17.87 -9.32 12.97
N LEU A 370 19.11 -9.28 13.47
CA LEU A 370 20.12 -10.29 13.21
C LEU A 370 20.08 -11.29 14.36
N LEU A 371 19.94 -12.57 14.02
CA LEU A 371 20.01 -13.67 14.98
C LEU A 371 21.35 -14.37 14.82
N CYS A 372 22.09 -14.49 15.90
CA CYS A 372 23.47 -14.97 15.89
C CYS A 372 23.64 -16.23 16.74
N ASP A 373 24.56 -17.10 16.34
CA ASP A 373 24.97 -18.25 17.15
C ASP A 373 25.93 -17.87 18.30
N ARG A 374 26.56 -18.87 18.91
CA ARG A 374 27.48 -18.67 20.05
C ARG A 374 28.79 -18.00 19.67
N ASP A 375 29.17 -18.06 18.40
CA ASP A 375 30.40 -17.49 17.86
C ASP A 375 30.15 -16.10 17.24
N ASN A 376 28.96 -15.52 17.48
CA ASN A 376 28.47 -14.27 16.91
C ASN A 376 28.33 -14.29 15.38
N VAL A 377 28.17 -15.47 14.78
CA VAL A 377 27.90 -15.59 13.34
C VAL A 377 26.41 -15.40 13.11
N VAL A 378 26.03 -14.55 12.15
CA VAL A 378 24.63 -14.34 11.78
C VAL A 378 24.09 -15.58 11.10
N VAL A 379 23.10 -16.23 11.73
CA VAL A 379 22.47 -17.46 11.25
C VAL A 379 21.09 -17.21 10.63
N ALA A 380 20.47 -16.06 10.92
CA ALA A 380 19.27 -15.61 10.24
C ALA A 380 19.09 -14.09 10.31
N VAL A 381 18.42 -13.55 9.28
CA VAL A 381 18.03 -12.15 9.19
C VAL A 381 16.50 -12.06 9.17
N GLN A 382 15.93 -11.23 10.03
CA GLN A 382 14.50 -10.96 10.11
C GLN A 382 14.24 -9.51 9.69
N SER A 383 13.71 -9.33 8.48
CA SER A 383 13.30 -8.02 7.98
C SER A 383 11.94 -7.63 8.51
N ILE A 384 11.75 -6.34 8.76
CA ILE A 384 10.43 -5.74 8.91
C ILE A 384 9.60 -5.98 7.65
N ASP A 385 8.36 -6.42 7.84
CA ASP A 385 7.31 -6.50 6.84
C ASP A 385 6.21 -5.48 7.22
N TYR A 386 6.37 -4.25 6.73
CA TYR A 386 5.46 -3.15 7.06
C TYR A 386 4.47 -2.93 5.91
N GLY A 387 3.17 -3.16 6.15
CA GLY A 387 2.10 -2.93 5.17
C GLY A 387 1.56 -4.17 4.44
N PHE A 388 2.15 -5.34 4.64
CA PHE A 388 1.64 -6.61 4.13
C PHE A 388 1.15 -7.47 5.30
N GLN A 389 -0.07 -7.21 5.79
CA GLN A 389 -0.66 -8.12 6.77
C GLN A 389 -0.89 -9.50 6.12
N GLY A 390 -0.32 -10.55 6.72
CA GLY A 390 -0.47 -11.94 6.29
C GLY A 390 0.65 -12.52 5.43
N SER A 391 1.83 -11.87 5.33
CA SER A 391 3.03 -12.46 4.70
C SER A 391 4.19 -12.72 5.67
N GLY A 392 4.18 -12.13 6.86
CA GLY A 392 5.15 -12.40 7.92
C GLY A 392 5.00 -13.81 8.49
N GLN A 393 6.13 -14.45 8.82
CA GLN A 393 6.12 -15.74 9.51
C GLN A 393 5.75 -15.59 10.99
N PHE A 394 6.01 -14.42 11.57
CA PHE A 394 5.63 -14.06 12.94
C PHE A 394 5.52 -12.54 13.09
N SER A 395 4.87 -12.08 14.16
CA SER A 395 4.67 -10.66 14.45
C SER A 395 5.17 -10.28 15.84
N ILE A 396 5.61 -9.03 15.98
CA ILE A 396 5.87 -8.39 17.28
C ILE A 396 4.78 -7.36 17.54
N ASN A 397 4.21 -7.39 18.75
CA ASN A 397 3.24 -6.41 19.21
C ASN A 397 3.93 -5.36 20.09
N PHE A 398 3.22 -4.27 20.38
CA PHE A 398 3.71 -3.22 21.27
C PHE A 398 2.74 -2.97 22.40
N ALA A 399 3.28 -2.87 23.62
CA ALA A 399 2.53 -2.35 24.75
C ALA A 399 2.36 -0.82 24.64
N GLY A 400 1.53 -0.25 25.51
CA GLY A 400 1.38 1.19 25.63
C GLY A 400 2.71 1.91 25.88
N PRO A 401 2.86 3.16 25.40
CA PRO A 401 4.09 3.92 25.52
C PRO A 401 4.44 4.14 26.99
N ARG A 402 5.71 3.96 27.34
CA ARG A 402 6.23 4.26 28.68
C ARG A 402 6.98 5.57 28.68
N ARG A 403 6.89 6.28 29.82
CA ARG A 403 7.58 7.55 30.03
C ARG A 403 9.09 7.34 29.96
N TRP A 404 9.76 8.13 29.10
CA TRP A 404 11.21 8.17 28.98
C TRP A 404 11.80 9.31 29.83
N ARG A 405 13.01 9.10 30.38
CA ARG A 405 13.74 10.10 31.17
C ARG A 405 14.76 10.81 30.29
N ASN A 406 14.68 12.15 30.22
CA ASN A 406 15.52 12.99 29.33
C ASN A 406 17.02 12.88 29.59
N GLU A 407 17.43 12.54 30.81
CA GLU A 407 18.84 12.35 31.17
C GLU A 407 19.53 11.21 30.40
N PHE A 408 18.79 10.15 30.05
CA PHE A 408 19.32 9.07 29.23
C PHE A 408 19.43 9.45 27.75
N THR A 409 18.60 10.40 27.29
CA THR A 409 18.68 10.89 25.90
C THR A 409 20.05 11.46 25.58
N ALA A 410 20.62 12.28 26.47
CA ALA A 410 21.93 12.87 26.27
C ALA A 410 23.05 11.81 26.21
N GLN A 411 22.99 10.80 27.09
CA GLN A 411 23.93 9.68 27.09
C GLN A 411 23.86 8.89 25.79
N PHE A 412 22.66 8.60 25.29
CA PHE A 412 22.44 7.84 24.07
C PHE A 412 22.88 8.63 22.83
N SER A 413 22.61 9.93 22.77
CA SER A 413 23.09 10.80 21.70
C SER A 413 24.62 10.87 21.68
N ALA A 414 25.27 11.02 22.84
CA ALA A 414 26.73 11.03 22.94
C ALA A 414 27.37 9.68 22.52
N ALA A 415 26.72 8.57 22.84
CA ALA A 415 27.13 7.23 22.43
C ALA A 415 26.76 6.87 20.98
N GLY A 416 26.14 7.79 20.22
CA GLY A 416 25.72 7.53 18.84
C GLY A 416 24.68 6.42 18.68
N ARG A 417 23.90 6.14 19.74
CA ARG A 417 22.88 5.07 19.78
C ARG A 417 21.70 5.34 18.84
N PHE A 418 21.35 6.61 18.63
CA PHE A 418 20.23 7.02 17.79
C PHE A 418 20.59 6.97 16.30
N GLN A 419 19.77 6.25 15.53
CA GLN A 419 19.86 6.19 14.08
C GLN A 419 18.65 6.87 13.43
N PRO A 420 18.76 7.39 12.20
CA PRO A 420 17.63 8.01 11.51
C PRO A 420 16.45 7.04 11.35
N VAL A 421 15.23 7.52 11.60
CA VAL A 421 14.02 6.77 11.24
C VAL A 421 13.90 6.78 9.72
N THR A 422 13.68 5.62 9.11
CA THR A 422 13.46 5.48 7.66
C THR A 422 12.05 5.01 7.31
N LEU A 423 11.29 4.52 8.31
CA LEU A 423 9.89 4.14 8.14
C LEU A 423 9.02 5.38 7.85
N PRO A 424 8.35 5.47 6.68
CA PRO A 424 7.67 6.68 6.26
C PRO A 424 6.53 7.13 7.18
N GLU A 425 5.84 6.21 7.85
CA GLU A 425 4.79 6.54 8.83
C GLU A 425 5.36 7.23 10.06
N LEU A 426 6.50 6.75 10.56
CA LEU A 426 7.12 7.26 11.77
C LEU A 426 7.76 8.63 11.50
N GLN A 427 8.42 8.80 10.35
CA GLN A 427 8.93 10.10 9.90
C GLN A 427 7.80 11.13 9.78
N ARG A 428 6.68 10.76 9.15
CA ARG A 428 5.51 11.66 9.03
C ARG A 428 4.91 12.02 10.39
N SER A 429 4.97 11.10 11.34
CA SER A 429 4.54 11.28 12.73
C SER A 429 5.49 12.11 13.59
N GLY A 430 6.54 12.69 12.98
CA GLY A 430 7.49 13.57 13.67
C GLY A 430 8.63 12.82 14.36
N ALA A 431 8.81 11.51 14.16
CA ALA A 431 9.99 10.82 14.65
C ALA A 431 11.19 11.02 13.71
N THR A 432 12.28 11.49 14.29
CA THR A 432 13.49 11.87 13.57
C THR A 432 14.57 10.78 13.69
N GLN A 433 14.73 10.25 14.90
CA GLN A 433 15.69 9.19 15.19
C GLN A 433 15.05 8.12 16.08
N PHE A 434 15.61 6.91 16.03
CA PHE A 434 15.21 5.83 16.89
C PHE A 434 16.41 4.99 17.32
N CYS A 435 16.25 4.27 18.42
CA CYS A 435 17.16 3.22 18.79
C CYS A 435 16.39 2.03 19.38
N TRP A 436 16.92 0.82 19.18
CA TRP A 436 16.46 -0.34 19.90
C TRP A 436 17.15 -0.42 21.27
N LEU A 437 16.37 -0.71 22.30
CA LEU A 437 16.78 -0.97 23.67
C LEU A 437 16.67 -2.48 23.91
N PRO A 438 17.79 -3.22 23.91
CA PRO A 438 17.78 -4.65 24.17
C PRO A 438 17.20 -5.01 25.54
N PRO A 439 16.56 -6.18 25.68
CA PRO A 439 16.12 -6.68 26.96
C PRO A 439 17.25 -6.75 28.00
N GLY A 440 16.94 -6.31 29.22
CA GLY A 440 17.86 -6.39 30.36
C GLY A 440 18.98 -5.35 30.39
N GLU A 441 19.03 -4.41 29.42
CA GLU A 441 19.95 -3.29 29.48
C GLU A 441 19.65 -2.41 30.71
N LYS A 442 20.61 -2.22 31.62
CA LYS A 442 20.42 -1.37 32.81
C LYS A 442 20.95 0.03 32.56
N LEU A 443 20.09 1.04 32.69
CA LEU A 443 20.46 2.45 32.58
C LEU A 443 20.44 3.09 33.97
N THR A 444 21.60 3.55 34.44
CA THR A 444 21.73 4.16 35.77
C THR A 444 21.94 5.67 35.62
N SER A 445 21.07 6.46 36.24
CA SER A 445 21.25 7.90 36.42
C SER A 445 20.60 8.32 37.73
N GLY A 446 21.41 8.80 38.68
CA GLY A 446 20.97 9.02 40.06
C GLY A 446 20.74 7.72 40.85
N PRO A 447 19.81 7.70 41.83
CA PRO A 447 19.62 6.57 42.74
C PRO A 447 18.73 5.43 42.18
N GLU A 448 18.09 5.64 41.02
CA GLU A 448 17.15 4.68 40.43
C GLU A 448 17.64 4.18 39.07
N ASP A 449 17.68 2.85 38.94
CA ASP A 449 17.91 2.16 37.68
C ASP A 449 16.65 2.19 36.80
N TRP A 450 16.84 2.35 35.50
CA TRP A 450 15.79 2.17 34.49
C TRP A 450 16.13 0.95 33.63
N VAL A 451 15.15 0.05 33.43
CA VAL A 451 15.33 -1.18 32.66
C VAL A 451 14.23 -1.29 31.59
N PRO A 452 14.56 -1.65 30.34
CA PRO A 452 13.60 -2.02 29.30
C PRO A 452 12.69 -3.18 29.73
N SER A 453 11.64 -3.45 28.96
CA SER A 453 10.87 -4.69 29.14
C SER A 453 11.74 -5.93 28.95
N SER A 454 11.23 -7.09 29.40
CA SER A 454 11.85 -8.42 29.25
C SER A 454 12.10 -8.85 27.81
N THR A 455 11.56 -8.11 26.85
CA THR A 455 11.60 -8.30 25.40
C THR A 455 12.28 -7.14 24.66
N GLY A 456 12.71 -6.10 25.39
CA GLY A 456 13.24 -4.86 24.83
C GLY A 456 12.16 -4.00 24.14
N GLY A 457 12.60 -2.95 23.44
CA GLY A 457 11.67 -2.10 22.70
C GLY A 457 12.35 -0.99 21.91
N PHE A 458 11.55 -0.16 21.25
CA PHE A 458 12.07 0.95 20.46
C PHE A 458 11.82 2.29 21.16
N LEU A 459 12.87 3.11 21.20
CA LEU A 459 12.82 4.49 21.66
C LEU A 459 12.87 5.42 20.45
N TYR A 460 11.95 6.37 20.38
CA TYR A 460 11.87 7.36 19.31
C TYR A 460 12.16 8.77 19.83
N GLN A 461 13.08 9.46 19.17
CA GLN A 461 13.23 10.92 19.28
C GLN A 461 12.27 11.60 18.32
N LEU A 462 11.51 12.54 18.85
CA LEU A 462 10.52 13.31 18.11
C LEU A 462 11.08 14.71 17.78
N ASP A 463 10.42 15.45 16.90
CA ASP A 463 10.76 16.84 16.59
C ASP A 463 10.87 17.69 17.87
N ALA A 464 11.64 18.78 17.79
CA ALA A 464 12.27 19.54 18.89
C ALA A 464 11.39 19.98 20.08
N ASN A 465 10.07 19.78 20.04
CA ASN A 465 9.12 20.15 21.07
C ASN A 465 8.38 18.96 21.72
N GLN A 466 8.78 17.71 21.46
CA GLN A 466 8.12 16.51 22.00
C GLN A 466 9.10 15.61 22.77
N PRO A 467 8.69 15.05 23.93
CA PRO A 467 9.52 14.12 24.67
C PRO A 467 9.72 12.83 23.86
N SER A 468 10.89 12.19 24.02
CA SER A 468 11.12 10.86 23.44
C SER A 468 10.15 9.84 24.01
N VAL A 469 9.75 8.85 23.20
CA VAL A 469 8.75 7.86 23.60
C VAL A 469 9.28 6.45 23.42
N TYR A 470 9.16 5.62 24.47
CA TYR A 470 9.57 4.22 24.47
C TYR A 470 8.36 3.29 24.29
N PHE A 471 8.43 2.39 23.31
CA PHE A 471 7.43 1.36 23.04
C PHE A 471 8.01 -0.03 23.34
N PRO A 472 7.56 -0.67 24.44
CA PRO A 472 7.96 -2.03 24.78
C PRO A 472 7.41 -3.03 23.77
N ILE A 473 8.23 -3.99 23.33
CA ILE A 473 7.76 -5.12 22.51
C ILE A 473 6.97 -6.09 23.41
N GLN A 474 5.90 -6.68 22.89
CA GLN A 474 5.15 -7.73 23.55
C GLN A 474 5.01 -8.93 22.61
N LEU A 475 5.37 -10.12 23.09
CA LEU A 475 5.26 -11.39 22.35
C LEU A 475 4.00 -12.11 22.83
N GLY A 476 3.10 -12.50 21.93
CA GLY A 476 1.81 -13.15 22.23
C GLY A 476 0.56 -12.33 21.86
N SER A 477 -0.63 -12.97 21.88
CA SER A 477 -1.93 -12.34 21.57
C SER A 477 -2.31 -11.25 22.59
N PRO A 478 -3.17 -10.27 22.21
CA PRO A 478 -3.52 -9.11 23.05
C PRO A 478 -4.40 -9.43 24.28
N ASP A 479 -4.64 -10.70 24.60
CA ASP A 479 -5.53 -11.11 25.68
C ASP A 479 -4.72 -11.45 26.95
N GLY A 480 -4.34 -10.41 27.68
CA GLY A 480 -3.68 -10.56 28.97
C GLY A 480 -3.41 -9.20 29.62
N GLU A 481 -4.28 -8.82 30.54
CA GLU A 481 -4.31 -7.58 31.35
C GLU A 481 -4.94 -6.35 30.68
N ALA A 482 -6.27 -6.26 30.84
CA ALA A 482 -6.99 -5.01 30.72
C ALA A 482 -6.48 -4.00 31.77
N ALA A 483 -5.84 -2.92 31.30
CA ALA A 483 -5.59 -1.76 32.14
C ALA A 483 -6.95 -1.12 32.49
N SER A 484 -7.21 -0.98 33.79
CA SER A 484 -8.44 -0.45 34.37
C SER A 484 -8.78 0.94 33.84
N GLU A 485 -10.01 1.11 33.37
CA GLU A 485 -10.63 2.42 33.08
C GLU A 485 -10.67 3.29 34.34
N SER A 486 -10.02 4.45 34.30
CA SER A 486 -10.54 5.65 35.00
C SER A 486 -9.99 6.93 34.38
N ASP A 487 -10.93 7.75 33.91
CA ASP A 487 -10.91 9.19 33.73
C ASP A 487 -9.78 9.87 32.93
N VAL A 488 -9.99 10.00 31.62
CA VAL A 488 -9.52 11.17 30.86
C VAL A 488 -10.66 11.69 29.96
N LYS A 489 -11.24 12.82 30.36
CA LYS A 489 -12.14 13.61 29.49
C LYS A 489 -11.33 14.20 28.33
N VAL A 490 -11.57 13.72 27.12
CA VAL A 490 -11.05 14.33 25.88
C VAL A 490 -11.94 15.52 25.52
N VAL A 491 -11.35 16.72 25.59
CA VAL A 491 -11.95 17.93 25.02
C VAL A 491 -11.60 17.93 23.54
N ASP A 492 -12.63 17.69 22.72
CA ASP A 492 -12.52 17.60 21.27
C ASP A 492 -12.45 19.02 20.68
N THR A 493 -11.29 19.40 20.13
CA THR A 493 -11.17 20.65 19.37
C THR A 493 -10.07 20.52 18.32
N LEU A 494 -10.38 19.83 17.21
CA LEU A 494 -9.61 19.93 15.97
C LEU A 494 -10.54 20.26 14.81
N ALA A 495 -10.19 21.35 14.12
CA ALA A 495 -10.88 21.83 12.94
C ALA A 495 -10.81 20.79 11.80
N LYS A 496 -11.98 20.49 11.25
CA LYS A 496 -12.30 19.45 10.29
C LYS A 496 -11.72 19.75 8.89
N VAL A 497 -11.12 18.75 8.23
CA VAL A 497 -11.32 18.60 6.78
C VAL A 497 -12.39 17.54 6.63
N ASP A 498 -13.58 18.05 6.35
CA ASP A 498 -14.81 17.29 6.40
C ASP A 498 -14.99 16.48 5.11
N VAL A 499 -15.03 15.15 5.21
CA VAL A 499 -15.54 14.29 4.12
C VAL A 499 -17.07 14.36 4.07
N SER A 500 -17.71 14.88 5.13
CA SER A 500 -19.16 15.06 5.23
C SER A 500 -19.67 16.44 4.79
N ASN A 501 -18.80 17.33 4.28
CA ASN A 501 -19.32 18.54 3.65
C ASN A 501 -19.99 18.13 2.35
N LYS A 502 -21.29 18.36 2.24
CA LYS A 502 -22.22 17.96 1.17
C LYS A 502 -21.87 18.46 -0.26
N GLY A 503 -20.59 18.72 -0.57
CA GLY A 503 -20.08 19.16 -1.88
C GLY A 503 -18.59 18.87 -2.17
N ASN A 504 -17.92 17.93 -1.48
CA ASN A 504 -16.48 17.59 -1.68
C ASN A 504 -16.21 16.08 -1.95
N GLY A 505 -16.94 15.46 -2.89
CA GLY A 505 -16.83 14.04 -3.22
C GLY A 505 -15.41 13.59 -3.59
N GLY A 506 -14.91 12.58 -2.89
CA GLY A 506 -13.72 11.82 -3.26
C GLY A 506 -14.14 10.42 -3.71
N CYS A 507 -13.47 9.90 -4.74
CA CYS A 507 -13.73 8.56 -5.27
C CYS A 507 -12.49 7.68 -5.17
N CYS A 508 -12.70 6.44 -4.71
CA CYS A 508 -11.74 5.36 -4.80
C CYS A 508 -12.06 4.49 -6.03
N VAL A 509 -11.12 4.40 -6.97
CA VAL A 509 -11.22 3.50 -8.12
C VAL A 509 -10.31 2.30 -7.88
N LEU A 510 -10.91 1.14 -7.68
CA LEU A 510 -10.23 -0.14 -7.54
C LEU A 510 -10.11 -0.77 -8.93
N GLN A 511 -8.88 -1.02 -9.38
CA GLN A 511 -8.59 -1.71 -10.62
C GLN A 511 -8.49 -3.21 -10.44
#